data_AF-A0A3N8K881-F1
#
_entry.id   AF-A0A3N8K881-F1
#
_cell.length_a   1.000
_cell.length_b   1.000
_cell.length_c   1.000
_cell.angle_alpha   90.00
_cell.angle_beta   90.00
_cell.angle_gamma   90.00
#
_symmetry.space_group_name_H-M   'P 1'
#
loop_
_entity.id
_entity.type
_entity.pdbx_description
1 polymer ?
#
loop_
_entity_poly.entity_id
_entity_poly.type
_entity_poly.pdbx_seq_one_letter_code
_entity_poly.pdbx_strand_id
1 'polypeptide(L)'
;MTSISTIDSLFAGGAGYLPEGQRSGIFKQRITDSVRVEATGILGDEQANLTVHGGPEKAVHHYPAENYARIAQAFPDRAPQLVPGSLGENISTRFLCETNVHIGDIFQVGNEDQFWQVQLAHRPCVDDLDALSAVPGLAPDWKRRLIERVKWSQARSGQST
;
A
#
# COMPACT_ATOMS: atom_id res chain seq x y z
N MET A 1 26.01 -6.77 -3.61
CA MET A 1 25.50 -8.12 -3.93
C MET A 1 24.13 -7.93 -4.54
N THR A 2 23.86 -8.54 -5.69
CA THR A 2 22.51 -8.54 -6.28
C THR A 2 21.65 -9.51 -5.48
N SER A 3 20.69 -9.00 -4.74
CA SER A 3 19.74 -9.82 -3.99
C SER A 3 18.60 -10.21 -4.92
N ILE A 4 18.37 -11.51 -5.09
CA ILE A 4 17.22 -12.03 -5.83
C ILE A 4 16.12 -12.33 -4.82
N SER A 5 14.90 -11.89 -5.12
CA SER A 5 13.70 -12.26 -4.37
C SER A 5 12.60 -12.69 -5.35
N THR A 6 11.61 -13.40 -4.83
CA THR A 6 10.45 -13.88 -5.57
C THR A 6 9.21 -13.10 -5.15
N ILE A 7 8.40 -12.71 -6.12
CA ILE A 7 7.03 -12.22 -5.88
C ILE A 7 6.18 -13.43 -5.53
N ASP A 8 5.84 -13.58 -4.25
CA ASP A 8 5.03 -14.68 -3.74
C ASP A 8 3.58 -14.56 -4.20
N SER A 9 3.08 -13.32 -4.33
CA SER A 9 1.69 -13.04 -4.63
C SER A 9 1.55 -11.73 -5.39
N LEU A 10 0.68 -11.76 -6.40
CA LEU A 10 0.33 -10.63 -7.25
C LEU A 10 -1.17 -10.36 -7.13
N PHE A 11 -1.55 -9.09 -7.06
CA PHE A 11 -2.93 -8.67 -6.90
C PHE A 11 -3.25 -7.43 -7.76
N ALA A 12 -4.46 -7.43 -8.29
CA ALA A 12 -5.09 -6.27 -8.91
C ALA A 12 -6.60 -6.32 -8.65
N GLY A 13 -7.28 -5.19 -8.76
CA GLY A 13 -8.74 -5.16 -8.63
C GLY A 13 -9.35 -3.81 -8.92
N GLY A 14 -10.67 -3.81 -9.05
CA GLY A 14 -11.46 -2.60 -9.22
C GLY A 14 -11.63 -1.82 -7.91
N ALA A 15 -12.03 -0.56 -8.01
CA ALA A 15 -12.39 0.19 -6.81
C ALA A 15 -13.82 -0.12 -6.36
N GLY A 16 -14.00 -0.26 -5.06
CA GLY A 16 -15.28 -0.47 -4.40
C GLY A 16 -15.57 0.62 -3.38
N TYR A 17 -16.58 0.41 -2.53
CA TYR A 17 -16.93 1.32 -1.44
C TYR A 17 -16.67 0.65 -0.10
N LEU A 18 -15.98 1.37 0.79
CA LEU A 18 -15.86 1.00 2.20
C LEU A 18 -17.24 1.11 2.89
N PRO A 19 -17.45 0.45 4.05
CA PRO A 19 -18.69 0.57 4.82
C PRO A 19 -19.09 2.02 5.15
N GLU A 20 -18.10 2.91 5.27
CA GLU A 20 -18.25 4.33 5.54
C GLU A 20 -18.63 5.14 4.28
N GLY A 21 -18.76 4.51 3.12
CA GLY A 21 -19.18 5.12 1.85
C GLY A 21 -18.05 5.75 1.03
N GLN A 22 -16.80 5.65 1.48
CA GLN A 22 -15.64 6.14 0.73
C GLN A 22 -15.25 5.15 -0.38
N ARG A 23 -14.99 5.64 -1.60
CA ARG A 23 -14.47 4.83 -2.70
C ARG A 23 -13.01 4.46 -2.42
N SER A 24 -12.67 3.18 -2.52
CA SER A 24 -11.32 2.66 -2.24
C SER A 24 -10.90 1.58 -3.24
N GLY A 25 -9.61 1.59 -3.60
CA GLY A 25 -8.97 0.58 -4.43
C GLY A 25 -8.38 -0.58 -3.61
N ILE A 26 -8.65 -0.63 -2.29
CA ILE A 26 -8.08 -1.64 -1.39
C ILE A 26 -8.55 -3.07 -1.72
N PHE A 27 -9.65 -3.20 -2.45
CA PHE A 27 -10.25 -4.48 -2.82
C PHE A 27 -9.49 -5.13 -3.98
N LYS A 28 -8.38 -5.78 -3.65
CA LYS A 28 -7.57 -6.50 -4.64
C LYS A 28 -7.95 -7.98 -4.68
N GLN A 29 -7.86 -8.57 -5.87
CA GLN A 29 -8.00 -10.01 -6.08
C GLN A 29 -6.66 -10.59 -6.53
N ARG A 30 -6.40 -11.83 -6.11
CA ARG A 30 -5.17 -12.54 -6.48
C ARG A 30 -5.18 -12.82 -7.98
N ILE A 31 -4.08 -12.46 -8.64
CA ILE A 31 -3.77 -12.85 -10.00
C ILE A 31 -2.93 -14.14 -9.94
N THR A 32 -3.31 -15.15 -10.72
CA THR A 32 -2.57 -16.42 -10.86
C THR A 32 -1.74 -16.51 -12.12
N ASP A 33 -2.01 -15.66 -13.11
CA ASP A 33 -1.32 -15.60 -14.40
C ASP A 33 -0.34 -14.42 -14.48
N SER A 34 0.41 -14.32 -15.58
CA SER A 34 1.22 -13.13 -15.85
C SER A 34 0.34 -11.92 -16.15
N VAL A 35 0.69 -10.75 -15.61
CA VAL A 35 0.00 -9.48 -15.89
C VAL A 35 0.95 -8.47 -16.54
N ARG A 36 0.39 -7.63 -17.40
CA ARG A 36 1.11 -6.47 -17.93
C ARG A 36 1.10 -5.33 -16.92
N VAL A 37 2.25 -4.67 -16.77
CA VAL A 37 2.39 -3.44 -15.98
C VAL A 37 2.74 -2.30 -16.92
N GLU A 38 2.04 -1.18 -16.79
CA GLU A 38 2.27 0.05 -17.52
C GLU A 38 2.85 1.12 -16.59
N ALA A 39 3.27 2.26 -17.14
CA ALA A 39 3.93 3.32 -16.38
C ALA A 39 3.10 3.83 -15.19
N THR A 40 1.77 3.71 -15.25
CA THR A 40 0.85 4.19 -14.20
C THR A 40 0.20 3.08 -13.40
N GLY A 41 0.47 1.81 -13.68
CA GLY A 41 -0.01 0.70 -12.86
C GLY A 41 -0.20 -0.63 -13.60
N ILE A 42 -0.69 -1.61 -12.85
CA ILE A 42 -1.02 -2.94 -13.36
C ILE A 42 -2.28 -2.87 -14.21
N LEU A 43 -2.28 -3.54 -15.37
CA LEU A 43 -3.46 -3.60 -16.22
C LEU A 43 -4.62 -4.28 -15.50
N GLY A 44 -5.76 -3.60 -15.40
CA GLY A 44 -6.94 -4.07 -14.66
C GLY A 44 -6.96 -3.68 -13.18
N ASP A 45 -5.94 -2.97 -12.70
CA ASP A 45 -5.95 -2.40 -11.36
C ASP A 45 -6.51 -0.97 -11.36
N GLU A 46 -7.47 -0.70 -10.48
CA GLU A 46 -8.03 0.64 -10.30
C GLU A 46 -7.53 1.29 -9.02
N GLN A 47 -7.20 2.58 -9.14
CA GLN A 47 -6.89 3.46 -8.03
C GLN A 47 -8.07 4.41 -7.80
N ALA A 48 -8.60 4.45 -6.57
CA ALA A 48 -9.85 5.15 -6.29
C ALA A 48 -9.78 6.68 -6.48
N ASN A 49 -8.64 7.28 -6.13
CA ASN A 49 -8.38 8.71 -6.28
C ASN A 49 -6.95 8.91 -6.82
N LEU A 50 -6.85 9.21 -8.11
CA LEU A 50 -5.56 9.34 -8.81
C LEU A 50 -4.73 10.55 -8.37
N THR A 51 -5.36 11.61 -7.85
CA THR A 51 -4.64 12.78 -7.33
C THR A 51 -3.79 12.44 -6.11
N VAL A 52 -4.23 11.46 -5.31
CA VAL A 52 -3.57 11.04 -4.08
C VAL A 52 -2.81 9.73 -4.27
N HIS A 53 -3.45 8.74 -4.87
CA HIS A 53 -2.97 7.36 -4.95
C HIS A 53 -2.39 6.98 -6.30
N GLY A 54 -2.48 7.85 -7.31
CA GLY A 54 -1.99 7.57 -8.66
C GLY A 54 -0.71 8.30 -9.03
N GLY A 55 -0.38 8.13 -10.31
CA GLY A 55 0.86 8.60 -10.92
C GLY A 55 1.92 7.50 -11.01
N PRO A 56 2.95 7.68 -11.85
CA PRO A 56 3.99 6.68 -12.07
C PRO A 56 4.76 6.34 -10.78
N GLU A 57 4.89 7.31 -9.87
CA GLU A 57 5.51 7.14 -8.55
C GLU A 57 4.74 6.21 -7.61
N LYS A 58 3.50 5.84 -7.95
CA LYS A 58 2.60 4.98 -7.16
C LYS A 58 1.95 3.89 -8.03
N ALA A 59 2.60 3.51 -9.12
CA ALA A 59 2.07 2.53 -10.06
C ALA A 59 1.84 1.14 -9.43
N VAL A 60 2.74 0.73 -8.52
CA VAL A 60 2.67 -0.59 -7.86
C VAL A 60 2.93 -0.41 -6.37
N HIS A 61 2.06 -0.97 -5.54
CA HIS A 61 2.23 -1.03 -4.09
C HIS A 61 2.82 -2.37 -3.65
N HIS A 62 3.87 -2.34 -2.84
CA HIS A 62 4.53 -3.51 -2.26
C HIS A 62 4.29 -3.61 -0.76
N TYR A 63 4.07 -4.83 -0.26
CA TYR A 63 4.03 -5.11 1.17
C TYR A 63 4.69 -6.44 1.55
N PRO A 64 5.62 -6.47 2.54
CA PRO A 64 6.30 -7.69 2.97
C PRO A 64 5.35 -8.71 3.59
N ALA A 65 5.39 -9.96 3.14
CA ALA A 65 4.52 -11.02 3.66
C ALA A 65 4.76 -11.29 5.16
N GLU A 66 5.99 -11.11 5.65
CA GLU A 66 6.36 -11.30 7.05
C GLU A 66 5.66 -10.32 8.00
N ASN A 67 5.28 -9.14 7.50
CA ASN A 67 4.58 -8.15 8.31
C ASN A 67 3.18 -8.63 8.70
N TYR A 68 2.49 -9.41 7.87
CA TYR A 68 1.20 -10.00 8.24
C TYR A 68 1.31 -10.90 9.46
N ALA A 69 2.33 -11.76 9.53
CA ALA A 69 2.54 -12.63 10.69
C ALA A 69 2.81 -11.82 11.96
N ARG A 70 3.61 -10.75 11.88
CA ARG A 70 3.91 -9.85 13.01
C ARG A 70 2.65 -9.14 13.51
N ILE A 71 1.85 -8.59 12.60
CA ILE A 71 0.62 -7.88 12.96
C ILE A 71 -0.42 -8.86 13.50
N ALA A 72 -0.56 -10.05 12.91
CA ALA A 72 -1.46 -11.10 13.40
C ALA A 72 -1.12 -11.57 14.81
N GLN A 73 0.16 -11.65 15.16
CA GLN A 73 0.61 -11.94 16.53
C GLN A 73 0.22 -10.82 17.51
N ALA A 74 0.32 -9.55 17.09
CA ALA A 74 -0.06 -8.40 17.90
C ALA A 74 -1.60 -8.25 18.03
N PHE A 75 -2.36 -8.71 17.03
CA PHE A 75 -3.82 -8.62 16.98
C PHE A 75 -4.46 -9.97 16.62
N PRO A 76 -4.47 -10.96 17.54
CA PRO A 76 -4.94 -12.32 17.24
C PRO A 76 -6.38 -12.38 16.72
N ASP A 77 -7.27 -11.53 17.25
CA ASP A 77 -8.68 -11.46 16.83
C ASP A 77 -8.84 -11.01 15.37
N ARG A 78 -7.82 -10.34 14.81
CA ARG A 78 -7.78 -9.87 13.42
C ARG A 78 -6.95 -10.74 12.50
N ALA A 79 -6.24 -11.73 13.05
CA ALA A 79 -5.36 -12.62 12.29
C ALA A 79 -6.03 -13.25 11.05
N PRO A 80 -7.31 -13.67 11.07
CA PRO A 80 -7.96 -14.24 9.87
C PRO A 80 -8.10 -13.25 8.71
N GLN A 81 -8.09 -11.95 8.97
CA GLN A 81 -8.18 -10.90 7.93
C GLN A 81 -6.82 -10.42 7.45
N LEU A 82 -5.75 -10.68 8.21
CA LEU A 82 -4.39 -10.20 7.95
C LEU A 82 -3.64 -11.17 7.03
N VAL A 83 -4.04 -11.17 5.76
CA VAL A 83 -3.48 -12.04 4.71
C VAL A 83 -2.92 -11.21 3.55
N PRO A 84 -1.97 -11.73 2.74
CA PRO A 84 -1.50 -11.04 1.54
C PRO A 84 -2.64 -10.55 0.64
N GLY A 85 -2.57 -9.28 0.24
CA GLY A 85 -3.58 -8.51 -0.48
C GLY A 85 -4.53 -7.72 0.41
N SER A 86 -4.62 -8.00 1.71
CA SER A 86 -5.61 -7.37 2.58
C SER A 86 -5.32 -5.91 2.91
N LEU A 87 -4.10 -5.44 2.68
CA LEU A 87 -3.73 -4.02 2.82
C LEU A 87 -3.69 -3.29 1.47
N GLY A 88 -4.25 -3.90 0.42
CA GLY A 88 -4.36 -3.29 -0.90
C GLY A 88 -3.04 -3.23 -1.68
N GLU A 89 -2.04 -4.02 -1.29
CA GLU A 89 -0.81 -4.18 -2.07
C GLU A 89 -1.04 -4.93 -3.37
N ASN A 90 -0.26 -4.55 -4.39
CA ASN A 90 -0.24 -5.24 -5.66
C ASN A 90 0.75 -6.41 -5.63
N ILE A 91 1.88 -6.27 -4.94
CA ILE A 91 2.87 -7.32 -4.80
C ILE A 91 3.18 -7.60 -3.35
N SER A 92 3.22 -8.89 -3.00
CA SER A 92 3.75 -9.36 -1.72
C SER A 92 4.91 -10.30 -1.96
N THR A 93 5.99 -10.08 -1.22
CA THR A 93 7.25 -10.84 -1.33
C THR A 93 7.72 -11.25 0.05
N ARG A 94 8.74 -12.12 0.07
CA ARG A 94 9.55 -12.39 1.27
C ARG A 94 10.93 -11.79 1.13
N PHE A 95 11.58 -11.58 2.27
CA PHE A 95 12.96 -11.10 2.42
C PHE A 95 13.24 -9.68 1.89
N LEU A 96 12.25 -9.00 1.29
CA LEU A 96 12.30 -7.58 0.98
C LEU A 96 11.40 -6.84 1.97
N CYS A 97 12.00 -6.01 2.82
CA CYS A 97 11.30 -5.25 3.83
C CYS A 97 11.97 -3.88 4.06
N GLU A 98 11.37 -3.10 4.95
CA GLU A 98 11.72 -1.70 5.19
C GLU A 98 13.15 -1.51 5.75
N THR A 99 13.81 -2.58 6.21
CA THR A 99 15.20 -2.53 6.69
C THR A 99 16.25 -2.80 5.60
N ASN A 100 15.84 -3.28 4.42
CA ASN A 100 16.76 -3.62 3.34
C ASN A 100 16.32 -3.15 1.94
N VAL A 101 15.14 -2.54 1.82
CA VAL A 101 14.68 -1.83 0.63
C VAL A 101 14.67 -0.33 0.92
N HIS A 102 15.28 0.44 0.03
CA HIS A 102 15.45 1.88 0.17
C HIS A 102 14.86 2.63 -1.01
N ILE A 103 14.42 3.86 -0.78
CA ILE A 103 14.03 4.78 -1.86
C ILE A 103 15.23 4.95 -2.81
N GLY A 104 14.96 4.81 -4.10
CA GLY A 104 15.97 4.85 -5.16
C GLY A 104 16.48 3.48 -5.61
N ASP A 105 16.24 2.41 -4.84
CA ASP A 105 16.60 1.04 -5.25
C ASP A 105 15.90 0.67 -6.56
N ILE A 106 16.64 0.00 -7.45
CA ILE A 106 16.15 -0.42 -8.77
C ILE A 106 16.11 -1.95 -8.80
N PHE A 107 14.95 -2.49 -9.15
CA PHE A 107 14.72 -3.92 -9.32
C PHE A 107 14.40 -4.21 -10.78
N GLN A 108 15.04 -5.24 -11.32
CA GLN A 108 14.59 -5.87 -12.56
C GLN A 108 13.44 -6.83 -12.22
N VAL A 109 12.28 -6.67 -12.86
CA VAL A 109 11.06 -7.42 -12.49
C VAL A 109 10.42 -8.05 -13.72
N GLY A 110 10.28 -9.39 -13.69
CA GLY A 110 9.70 -10.13 -14.80
C GLY A 110 10.68 -10.25 -15.97
N ASN A 111 10.43 -9.50 -17.04
CA ASN A 111 11.18 -9.61 -18.30
C ASN A 111 12.53 -8.88 -18.23
N GLU A 112 13.42 -9.16 -19.18
CA GLU A 112 14.79 -8.61 -19.19
C GLU A 112 14.86 -7.08 -19.27
N ASP A 113 13.86 -6.45 -19.90
CA ASP A 113 13.84 -5.00 -20.16
C ASP A 113 12.96 -4.19 -19.19
N GLN A 114 12.46 -4.81 -18.11
CA GLN A 114 11.54 -4.16 -17.17
C GLN A 114 12.24 -3.84 -15.84
N PHE A 115 12.40 -2.56 -15.55
CA PHE A 115 13.03 -2.05 -14.34
C PHE A 115 12.07 -1.15 -13.55
N TRP A 116 11.97 -1.39 -12.25
CA TRP A 116 11.16 -0.62 -11.32
C TRP A 116 12.06 0.04 -10.29
N GLN A 117 11.78 1.29 -9.95
CA GLN A 117 12.49 2.00 -8.89
C GLN A 117 11.57 2.24 -7.70
N VAL A 118 12.10 2.09 -6.49
CA VAL A 118 11.38 2.41 -5.25
C VAL A 118 11.30 3.93 -5.10
N GLN A 119 10.09 4.48 -5.07
CA GLN A 119 9.90 5.93 -5.08
C GLN A 119 9.57 6.50 -3.72
N LEU A 120 8.70 5.83 -2.97
CA LEU A 120 8.10 6.36 -1.76
C LEU A 120 7.96 5.26 -0.71
N ALA A 121 8.15 5.62 0.56
CA ALA A 121 7.65 4.81 1.66
C ALA A 121 6.13 5.00 1.78
N HIS A 122 5.37 3.91 1.75
CA HIS A 122 3.91 3.99 1.87
C HIS A 122 3.49 4.54 3.24
N ARG A 123 2.46 5.36 3.23
CA ARG A 123 1.80 5.89 4.43
C ARG A 123 0.29 5.93 4.17
N PRO A 124 -0.57 5.68 5.18
CA PRO A 124 -2.00 5.90 5.05
C PRO A 124 -2.28 7.31 4.54
N CYS A 125 -3.29 7.45 3.67
CA CYS A 125 -3.61 8.77 3.13
C CYS A 125 -4.28 9.65 4.21
N VAL A 126 -4.40 10.94 3.92
CA VAL A 126 -5.00 11.89 4.87
C VAL A 126 -6.45 11.51 5.19
N ASP A 127 -7.21 11.06 4.19
CA ASP A 127 -8.60 10.69 4.36
C ASP A 127 -8.75 9.46 5.27
N ASP A 128 -7.86 8.46 5.14
CA ASP A 128 -7.83 7.30 6.04
C ASP A 128 -7.53 7.72 7.49
N LEU A 129 -6.56 8.62 7.69
CA LEU A 129 -6.20 9.12 9.01
C LEU A 129 -7.34 9.94 9.63
N ASP A 130 -8.05 10.72 8.82
CA ASP A 130 -9.20 11.50 9.25
C ASP A 130 -10.36 10.60 9.65
N ALA A 131 -10.68 9.59 8.83
CA ALA A 131 -11.68 8.56 9.12
C ALA A 131 -11.35 7.81 10.42
N LEU A 132 -10.09 7.38 10.61
CA LEU A 132 -9.65 6.73 11.84
C LEU A 132 -9.81 7.64 13.07
N SER A 133 -9.56 8.94 12.93
CA SER A 133 -9.71 9.90 14.03
C SER A 133 -11.16 10.09 14.49
N ALA A 134 -12.12 9.75 13.63
CA ALA A 134 -13.55 9.85 13.89
C ALA A 134 -14.17 8.59 14.50
N VAL A 135 -13.41 7.48 14.60
CA VAL A 135 -13.93 6.19 15.10
C VAL A 135 -14.45 6.31 16.54
N PRO A 136 -15.70 5.91 16.82
CA PRO A 136 -16.25 5.90 18.17
C PRO A 136 -15.43 5.02 19.13
N GLY A 137 -15.21 5.50 20.35
CA GLY A 137 -14.46 4.76 21.38
C GLY A 137 -12.93 4.85 21.26
N LEU A 138 -12.39 5.57 20.28
CA LEU A 138 -10.96 5.84 20.20
C LEU A 138 -10.50 6.68 21.41
N ALA A 139 -9.43 6.26 22.06
CA ALA A 139 -8.89 6.97 23.22
C ALA A 139 -8.53 8.44 22.88
N PRO A 140 -8.82 9.43 23.76
CA PRO A 140 -8.66 10.85 23.44
C PRO A 140 -7.27 11.25 22.95
N ASP A 141 -6.21 10.66 23.52
CA ASP A 141 -4.83 10.93 23.09
C ASP A 141 -4.51 10.42 21.68
N TRP A 142 -5.04 9.25 21.32
CA TRP A 142 -4.89 8.71 19.97
C TRP A 142 -5.64 9.56 18.95
N LYS A 143 -6.88 9.95 19.28
CA LYS A 143 -7.67 10.88 18.47
C LYS A 143 -6.92 12.18 18.22
N ARG A 144 -6.35 12.78 19.28
CA ARG A 144 -5.54 14.00 19.17
C ARG A 144 -4.34 13.84 18.24
N ARG A 145 -3.55 12.76 18.40
CA ARG A 145 -2.38 12.49 17.56
C ARG A 145 -2.74 12.32 16.09
N LEU A 146 -3.83 11.62 15.78
CA LEU A 146 -4.29 11.45 14.39
C LEU A 146 -4.73 12.79 13.79
N ILE A 147 -5.50 13.60 14.53
CA ILE A 147 -5.93 14.94 14.09
C ILE A 147 -4.71 15.84 13.83
N GLU A 148 -3.73 15.85 14.74
CA GLU A 148 -2.49 16.61 14.56
C GLU A 148 -1.73 16.15 13.30
N ARG A 149 -1.70 14.84 13.04
CA ARG A 149 -1.08 14.27 11.84
C ARG A 149 -1.82 14.64 10.56
N VAL A 150 -3.16 14.63 10.56
CA VAL A 150 -4.01 15.08 9.44
C VAL A 150 -3.69 16.54 9.10
N LYS A 151 -3.70 17.43 10.09
CA LYS A 151 -3.37 18.85 9.92
C LYS A 151 -1.96 19.05 9.36
N TRP A 152 -0.98 18.32 9.90
CA TRP A 152 0.40 18.38 9.43
C TRP A 152 0.54 17.95 7.96
N SER A 153 -0.15 16.89 7.56
CA SER A 153 -0.11 16.39 6.18
C SER A 153 -0.77 17.36 5.20
N GLN A 154 -1.93 17.93 5.55
CA GLN A 154 -2.65 18.91 4.72
C GLN A 154 -1.83 20.19 4.49
N ALA A 155 -1.11 20.66 5.52
CA ALA A 155 -0.26 21.84 5.42
C ALA A 155 0.93 21.67 4.45
N ARG A 156 1.30 20.42 4.13
CA ARG A 156 2.49 20.10 3.31
C ARG A 156 2.16 19.53 1.94
N SER A 157 0.91 19.12 1.68
CA SER A 157 0.44 18.70 0.35
C SER A 157 0.50 19.81 -0.71
N GLY A 158 0.76 21.06 -0.33
CA GLY A 158 1.04 22.18 -1.24
C GLY A 158 2.53 22.50 -1.45
N GLN A 159 3.45 21.76 -0.81
CA GLN A 159 4.90 21.92 -0.95
C GLN A 159 5.48 20.66 -1.59
N SER A 160 5.34 20.52 -2.91
CA SER A 160 6.13 19.56 -3.67
C SER A 160 7.55 20.12 -3.81
N THR A 161 8.51 19.49 -3.14
CA THR A 161 9.94 19.56 -3.49
C THR A 161 10.30 18.38 -4.37
#